data_AF-A0A9N9HSV4-F1
#
_entry.id   AF-A0A9N9HSV4-F1
#
_cell.length_a   1.000
_cell.length_b   1.000
_cell.length_c   1.000
_cell.angle_alpha   90.00
_cell.angle_beta   90.00
_cell.angle_gamma   90.00
#
_symmetry.space_group_name_H-M   'P 1'
#
loop_
_entity.id
_entity.type
_entity.pdbx_description
1 polymer ?
#
loop_
_entity_poly.entity_id
_entity_poly.type
_entity_poly.pdbx_seq_one_letter_code
_entity_poly.pdbx_strand_id
1 'polypeptide(L)'
;NLAIKFKLPFEISTNDFGDEESNQPLNSSDELYLPQLITVILLNHDFWQSIMRLHSLLLPYCGALNKLQSDTACLYNVLQAFGGILRMWEEYSDYDLAQHIILQLKQKWRQWEQPLLLLSFLLHLNIYITWFNSNNENLNFTYLAQFVIYYYKAWFRHQPTHILLELEEYRKRKYPFDLATYEQFEDNALQF
;
A
#
# COMPACT_ATOMS: atom_id res chain seq x y z
N ASN A 1 -41.33 -17.56 -7.63
CA ASN A 1 -41.61 -16.42 -8.52
C ASN A 1 -41.04 -15.16 -7.92
N LEU A 2 -39.80 -14.80 -8.27
CA LEU A 2 -39.19 -13.47 -8.09
C LEU A 2 -37.89 -13.48 -8.92
N ALA A 3 -38.04 -13.30 -10.23
CA ALA A 3 -36.92 -13.08 -11.14
C ALA A 3 -36.60 -11.58 -11.11
N ILE A 4 -35.42 -11.21 -10.59
CA ILE A 4 -34.91 -9.84 -10.66
C ILE A 4 -34.06 -9.74 -11.93
N LYS A 5 -34.57 -8.97 -12.88
CA LYS A 5 -34.00 -8.73 -14.21
C LYS A 5 -32.96 -7.60 -14.11
N PHE A 6 -31.67 -7.91 -14.11
CA PHE A 6 -30.61 -6.91 -14.27
C PHE A 6 -30.19 -6.84 -15.74
N LYS A 7 -30.33 -5.67 -16.35
CA LYS A 7 -29.86 -5.37 -17.71
C LYS A 7 -28.59 -4.52 -17.59
N LEU A 8 -27.44 -5.07 -17.98
CA LEU A 8 -26.19 -4.32 -18.11
C LEU A 8 -26.15 -3.58 -19.46
N PRO A 9 -25.62 -2.35 -19.55
CA PRO A 9 -25.54 -1.61 -20.80
C PRO A 9 -24.11 -1.56 -21.32
N PHE A 10 -23.68 -2.53 -22.13
CA PHE A 10 -22.46 -2.36 -22.93
C PHE A 10 -22.59 -3.13 -24.24
N GLU A 11 -22.79 -2.38 -25.33
CA GLU A 11 -22.59 -2.87 -26.70
C GLU A 11 -21.08 -2.99 -26.94
N ILE A 12 -20.59 -4.21 -27.14
CA ILE A 12 -19.26 -4.45 -27.70
C ILE A 12 -19.47 -4.89 -29.14
N SER A 13 -19.02 -4.03 -30.05
CA SER A 13 -18.99 -4.23 -31.49
C SER A 13 -18.19 -5.49 -31.83
N THR A 14 -18.85 -6.47 -32.45
CA THR A 14 -18.23 -7.68 -32.99
C THR A 14 -17.75 -7.41 -34.41
N ASN A 15 -16.44 -7.40 -34.61
CA ASN A 15 -15.87 -7.60 -35.94
C ASN A 15 -15.12 -8.93 -36.00
N ASP A 16 -15.56 -9.71 -36.98
CA ASP A 16 -14.85 -10.72 -37.76
C ASP A 16 -14.54 -12.09 -37.12
N PHE A 17 -15.38 -13.08 -37.47
CA PHE A 17 -14.97 -14.38 -38.01
C PHE A 17 -16.20 -15.04 -38.69
N GLY A 18 -16.18 -15.15 -40.02
CA GLY A 18 -16.99 -16.10 -40.80
C GLY A 18 -16.52 -17.54 -40.53
N ASP A 19 -17.23 -18.62 -40.85
CA ASP A 19 -18.35 -18.83 -41.77
C ASP A 19 -19.19 -20.05 -41.33
N GLU A 20 -20.32 -20.21 -42.01
CA GLU A 20 -21.12 -21.42 -42.27
C GLU A 20 -22.47 -21.59 -41.53
N GLU A 21 -23.51 -21.39 -42.34
CA GLU A 21 -24.93 -21.56 -42.08
C GLU A 21 -25.31 -23.00 -41.72
N SER A 22 -26.18 -23.13 -40.71
CA SER A 22 -27.25 -24.12 -40.76
C SER A 22 -28.53 -23.51 -40.17
N ASN A 23 -29.48 -23.20 -41.05
CA ASN A 23 -30.80 -22.66 -40.75
C ASN A 23 -31.69 -23.67 -40.01
N GLN A 24 -32.15 -23.32 -38.80
CA GLN A 24 -33.32 -23.89 -38.11
C GLN A 24 -34.08 -22.74 -37.43
N PRO A 25 -35.42 -22.80 -37.35
CA PRO A 25 -36.28 -21.62 -37.24
C PRO A 25 -36.18 -20.92 -35.88
N LEU A 26 -36.14 -19.58 -35.95
CA LEU A 26 -36.19 -18.62 -34.86
C LEU A 26 -37.49 -18.79 -34.06
N ASN A 27 -37.49 -19.64 -33.02
CA ASN A 27 -38.55 -19.65 -32.02
C ASN A 27 -38.23 -18.60 -30.96
N SER A 28 -39.07 -17.57 -30.97
CA SER A 28 -39.08 -16.42 -30.08
C SER A 28 -39.23 -16.83 -28.60
N SER A 29 -38.11 -16.85 -27.90
CA SER A 29 -38.00 -16.64 -26.45
C SER A 29 -36.57 -16.20 -26.17
N ASP A 30 -36.25 -14.93 -26.43
CA ASP A 30 -35.00 -14.29 -26.03
C ASP A 30 -34.94 -14.15 -24.50
N GLU A 31 -34.85 -15.29 -23.81
CA GLU A 31 -34.30 -15.32 -22.49
C GLU A 31 -32.79 -15.37 -22.67
N LEU A 32 -32.14 -14.21 -22.42
CA LEU A 32 -30.70 -14.08 -22.27
C LEU A 32 -30.23 -14.96 -21.11
N TYR A 33 -30.09 -16.26 -21.36
CA TYR A 33 -29.52 -17.19 -20.41
C TYR A 33 -28.02 -16.98 -20.39
N LEU A 34 -27.47 -16.76 -19.19
CA LEU A 34 -26.04 -16.82 -18.99
C LEU A 34 -25.52 -18.19 -19.48
N PRO A 35 -24.38 -18.23 -20.19
CA PRO A 35 -23.74 -19.48 -20.60
C PRO A 35 -23.67 -20.47 -19.43
N GLN A 36 -24.06 -21.73 -19.66
CA GLN A 36 -24.18 -22.76 -18.60
C GLN A 36 -22.94 -22.86 -17.70
N LEU A 37 -21.74 -22.69 -18.27
CA LEU A 37 -20.48 -22.67 -17.54
C LEU A 37 -20.42 -21.56 -16.47
N ILE A 38 -20.88 -20.36 -16.81
CA ILE A 38 -20.90 -19.22 -15.89
C ILE A 38 -21.95 -19.45 -14.80
N THR A 39 -23.10 -20.01 -15.14
CA THR A 39 -24.16 -20.35 -14.19
C THR A 39 -23.68 -21.36 -13.15
N VAL A 40 -22.89 -22.37 -13.56
CA VAL A 40 -22.27 -23.36 -12.66
C VAL A 40 -21.26 -22.69 -11.71
N ILE A 41 -20.45 -21.75 -12.21
CA ILE A 41 -19.49 -21.01 -11.36
C ILE A 41 -20.22 -20.11 -10.35
N LEU A 42 -21.25 -19.39 -10.79
CA LEU A 42 -22.02 -18.48 -9.92
C LEU A 42 -22.81 -19.22 -8.85
N LEU A 43 -23.24 -20.46 -9.10
CA LEU A 43 -23.91 -21.31 -8.12
C LEU A 43 -22.93 -22.04 -7.19
N ASN A 44 -21.63 -22.00 -7.48
CA ASN A 44 -20.62 -22.64 -6.64
C ASN A 44 -20.33 -21.78 -5.40
N HIS A 45 -20.66 -22.31 -4.22
CA HIS A 45 -20.41 -21.62 -2.94
C HIS A 45 -18.91 -21.45 -2.64
N ASP A 46 -18.07 -22.43 -3.00
CA ASP A 46 -16.62 -22.38 -2.77
C ASP A 46 -15.95 -21.29 -3.60
N PHE A 47 -16.49 -21.01 -4.80
CA PHE A 47 -16.04 -19.89 -5.62
C PHE A 47 -16.21 -18.55 -4.88
N TRP A 48 -17.39 -18.30 -4.30
CA TRP A 48 -17.65 -17.09 -3.53
C TRP A 48 -16.82 -17.02 -2.24
N GLN A 49 -16.62 -18.15 -1.56
CA GLN A 49 -15.71 -18.20 -0.40
C GLN A 49 -14.28 -17.82 -0.77
N SER A 50 -13.79 -18.30 -1.92
CA SER A 50 -12.47 -17.91 -2.45
C SER A 50 -12.41 -16.42 -2.79
N ILE A 51 -13.46 -15.84 -3.38
CA ILE A 51 -13.55 -14.39 -3.63
C ILE A 51 -13.52 -13.60 -2.32
N MET A 52 -14.26 -14.02 -1.30
CA MET A 52 -14.29 -13.33 -0.01
C MET A 52 -12.93 -13.37 0.69
N ARG A 53 -12.23 -14.51 0.61
CA ARG A 53 -10.84 -14.62 1.10
C ARG A 53 -9.92 -13.67 0.34
N LEU A 54 -10.01 -13.63 -0.99
CA LEU A 54 -9.21 -12.71 -1.80
C LEU A 54 -9.50 -11.25 -1.46
N HIS A 55 -10.77 -10.88 -1.29
CA HIS A 55 -11.17 -9.54 -0.87
C HIS A 55 -10.54 -9.16 0.48
N SER A 56 -10.61 -10.07 1.46
CA SER A 56 -10.01 -9.83 2.79
C SER A 56 -8.49 -9.64 2.71
N LEU A 57 -7.82 -10.33 1.78
CA LEU A 57 -6.39 -10.23 1.55
C LEU A 57 -6.02 -8.92 0.83
N LEU A 58 -6.86 -8.44 -0.09
CA LEU A 58 -6.63 -7.22 -0.86
C LEU A 58 -6.96 -5.94 -0.07
N LEU A 59 -7.90 -6.00 0.86
CA LEU A 59 -8.35 -4.84 1.65
C LEU A 59 -7.19 -3.99 2.25
N PRO A 60 -6.20 -4.58 2.94
CA PRO A 60 -5.08 -3.81 3.47
C PRO A 60 -4.20 -3.17 2.38
N TYR A 61 -4.07 -3.79 1.21
CA TYR A 61 -3.37 -3.18 0.07
C TYR A 61 -4.13 -2.00 -0.48
N CYS A 62 -5.45 -2.10 -0.62
CA CYS A 62 -6.29 -0.98 -1.04
C CYS A 62 -6.20 0.18 -0.05
N GLY A 63 -6.19 -0.11 1.26
CA GLY A 63 -5.99 0.90 2.30
C GLY A 63 -4.63 1.60 2.18
N ALA A 64 -3.56 0.84 1.99
CA ALA A 64 -2.23 1.38 1.74
C ALA A 64 -2.20 2.24 0.47
N LEU A 65 -2.71 1.74 -0.66
CA LEU A 65 -2.73 2.47 -1.92
C LEU A 65 -3.52 3.77 -1.82
N ASN A 66 -4.72 3.75 -1.22
CA ASN A 66 -5.52 4.95 -1.01
C ASN A 66 -4.77 6.01 -0.19
N LYS A 67 -4.06 5.59 0.88
CA LYS A 67 -3.26 6.51 1.70
C LYS A 67 -2.03 7.03 0.96
N LEU A 68 -1.41 6.22 0.09
CA LEU A 68 -0.23 6.62 -0.69
C LEU A 68 -0.57 7.47 -1.92
N GLN A 69 -1.80 7.38 -2.40
CA GLN A 69 -2.30 8.18 -3.52
C GLN A 69 -2.94 9.50 -3.07
N SER A 70 -3.08 9.74 -1.76
CA SER A 70 -3.58 11.02 -1.28
C SER A 70 -2.58 12.15 -1.52
N ASP A 71 -3.08 13.36 -1.66
CA ASP A 71 -2.29 14.60 -1.73
C ASP A 71 -1.46 14.87 -0.46
N THR A 72 -1.89 14.30 0.66
CA THR A 72 -1.21 14.31 1.96
C THR A 72 -0.20 13.16 2.15
N ALA A 73 0.09 12.38 1.11
CA ALA A 73 0.97 11.22 1.22
C ALA A 73 2.45 11.63 1.42
N CYS A 74 2.91 11.53 2.66
CA CYS A 74 4.31 11.68 3.02
C CYS A 74 5.13 10.37 2.90
N LEU A 75 6.45 10.50 2.80
CA LEU A 75 7.36 9.37 2.61
C LEU A 75 7.34 8.34 3.76
N TYR A 76 7.08 8.78 5.00
CA TYR A 76 6.93 7.87 6.13
C TYR A 76 5.69 6.97 6.00
N ASN A 77 4.63 7.41 5.29
CA ASN A 77 3.45 6.58 5.02
C ASN A 77 3.81 5.39 4.13
N VAL A 78 4.79 5.54 3.22
CA VAL A 78 5.32 4.43 2.40
C VAL A 78 5.93 3.36 3.30
N LEU A 79 6.75 3.78 4.27
CA LEU A 79 7.37 2.85 5.20
C LEU A 79 6.34 2.19 6.12
N GLN A 80 5.36 2.95 6.60
CA GLN A 80 4.27 2.42 7.43
C GLN A 80 3.40 1.41 6.67
N ALA A 81 3.03 1.71 5.43
CA ALA A 81 2.29 0.80 4.57
C ALA A 81 3.08 -0.50 4.30
N PHE A 82 4.37 -0.36 4.01
CA PHE A 82 5.25 -1.50 3.77
C PHE A 82 5.39 -2.39 5.01
N GLY A 83 5.63 -1.79 6.18
CA GLY A 83 5.73 -2.51 7.45
C GLY A 83 4.40 -3.17 7.86
N GLY A 84 3.27 -2.48 7.63
CA GLY A 84 1.94 -3.02 7.89
C GLY A 84 1.62 -4.24 7.02
N ILE A 85 1.94 -4.18 5.72
CA ILE A 85 1.77 -5.31 4.81
C ILE A 85 2.68 -6.47 5.22
N LEU A 86 3.94 -6.21 5.60
CA LEU A 86 4.85 -7.25 6.05
C LEU A 86 4.31 -7.98 7.28
N ARG A 87 3.84 -7.23 8.28
CA ARG A 87 3.27 -7.80 9.52
C ARG A 87 2.03 -8.64 9.26
N MET A 88 1.16 -8.19 8.36
CA MET A 88 -0.02 -8.96 7.95
C MET A 88 0.37 -10.35 7.43
N TRP A 89 1.44 -10.44 6.62
CA TRP A 89 1.92 -11.72 6.11
C TRP A 89 2.63 -12.57 7.15
N GLU A 90 3.31 -11.96 8.13
CA GLU A 90 3.90 -12.69 9.25
C GLU A 90 2.83 -13.40 10.10
N GLU A 91 1.63 -12.83 10.17
CA GLU A 91 0.47 -13.37 10.91
C GLU A 91 -0.44 -14.25 10.03
N TYR A 92 -0.14 -14.41 8.73
CA TYR A 92 -1.00 -15.13 7.79
C TYR A 92 -0.89 -16.66 7.95
N SER A 93 -2.02 -17.36 7.81
CA SER A 93 -2.14 -18.78 8.11
C SER A 93 -1.45 -19.71 7.11
N ASP A 94 -1.38 -19.33 5.83
CA ASP A 94 -0.67 -20.09 4.79
C ASP A 94 0.83 -19.71 4.81
N TYR A 95 1.63 -20.57 5.44
CA TYR A 95 3.06 -20.33 5.61
C TYR A 95 3.82 -20.25 4.28
N ASP A 96 3.53 -21.12 3.32
CA ASP A 96 4.28 -21.19 2.07
C ASP A 96 4.03 -19.93 1.23
N LEU A 97 2.76 -19.51 1.13
CA LEU A 97 2.40 -18.27 0.47
C LEU A 97 3.00 -17.05 1.20
N ALA A 98 2.86 -17.00 2.53
CA ALA A 98 3.39 -15.91 3.33
C ALA A 98 4.90 -15.75 3.17
N GLN A 99 5.67 -16.84 3.27
CA GLN A 99 7.11 -16.81 3.09
C GLN A 99 7.51 -16.33 1.69
N HIS A 100 6.79 -16.79 0.66
CA HIS A 100 7.05 -16.34 -0.71
C HIS A 100 6.86 -14.83 -0.85
N ILE A 101 5.75 -14.28 -0.34
CA ILE A 101 5.47 -12.85 -0.42
C ILE A 101 6.42 -12.04 0.45
N ILE A 102 6.71 -12.48 1.67
CA ILE A 102 7.70 -11.84 2.56
C ILE A 102 9.09 -11.79 1.89
N LEU A 103 9.50 -12.86 1.21
CA LEU A 103 10.75 -12.89 0.46
C LEU A 103 10.76 -11.85 -0.67
N GLN A 104 9.68 -11.77 -1.44
CA GLN A 104 9.53 -10.76 -2.51
C GLN A 104 9.58 -9.34 -1.94
N LEU A 105 8.88 -9.08 -0.83
CA LEU A 105 8.92 -7.80 -0.12
C LEU A 105 10.35 -7.46 0.31
N LYS A 106 11.06 -8.39 0.96
CA LYS A 106 12.46 -8.19 1.38
C LYS A 106 13.39 -7.92 0.19
N GLN A 107 13.19 -8.58 -0.95
CA GLN A 107 13.97 -8.32 -2.16
C GLN A 107 13.70 -6.91 -2.70
N LYS A 108 12.43 -6.49 -2.75
CA LYS A 108 12.07 -5.12 -3.17
C LYS A 108 12.60 -4.07 -2.21
N TRP A 109 12.52 -4.32 -0.90
CA TRP A 109 13.11 -3.45 0.12
C TRP A 109 14.61 -3.22 -0.10
N ARG A 110 15.36 -4.25 -0.51
CA ARG A 110 16.81 -4.12 -0.84
C ARG A 110 17.09 -3.27 -2.07
N GLN A 111 16.12 -3.12 -2.97
CA GLN A 111 16.25 -2.31 -4.18
C GLN A 111 15.84 -0.85 -3.96
N TRP A 112 15.18 -0.55 -2.85
CA TRP A 112 14.68 0.79 -2.55
C TRP A 112 15.72 1.65 -1.81
N GLU A 113 15.52 2.97 -1.85
CA GLU A 113 16.27 3.96 -1.06
C GLU A 113 15.91 3.85 0.44
N GLN A 114 16.31 2.73 1.06
CA GLN A 114 16.09 2.46 2.49
C GLN A 114 16.52 3.63 3.38
N PRO A 115 17.69 4.27 3.15
CA PRO A 115 18.14 5.35 4.01
C PRO A 115 17.20 6.57 4.00
N LEU A 116 16.64 6.91 2.84
CA LEU A 116 15.71 8.03 2.70
C LEU A 116 14.37 7.74 3.39
N LEU A 117 13.85 6.52 3.23
CA LEU A 117 12.62 6.08 3.90
C LEU A 117 12.80 6.09 5.42
N LEU A 118 13.89 5.53 5.92
CA LEU A 118 14.24 5.53 7.35
C LEU A 118 14.42 6.95 7.88
N LEU A 119 15.02 7.84 7.08
CA LEU A 119 15.16 9.24 7.46
C LEU A 119 13.81 9.96 7.57
N SER A 120 12.89 9.75 6.62
CA SER A 120 11.55 10.35 6.71
C SER A 120 10.77 9.89 7.94
N PHE A 121 10.99 8.64 8.37
CA PHE A 121 10.39 8.08 9.57
C PHE A 121 11.02 8.64 10.85
N LEU A 122 12.33 8.89 10.85
CA LEU A 122 13.03 9.58 11.94
C LEU A 122 12.51 11.02 12.14
N LEU A 123 12.25 11.71 11.03
CA LEU A 123 11.79 13.10 11.02
C LEU A 123 10.29 13.25 11.38
N HIS A 124 9.57 12.15 11.58
CA HIS A 124 8.18 12.16 12.04
C HIS A 124 8.09 11.90 13.55
N LEU A 125 7.89 12.97 14.33
CA LEU A 125 8.07 12.98 15.79
C LEU A 125 7.19 11.94 16.52
N ASN A 126 5.92 11.81 16.14
CA ASN A 126 4.97 10.87 16.77
C ASN A 126 5.37 9.40 16.54
N ILE A 127 5.97 9.13 15.38
CA ILE A 127 6.36 7.78 14.97
C ILE A 127 7.69 7.38 15.60
N TYR A 128 8.66 8.30 15.64
CA TYR A 128 9.90 8.11 16.39
C TYR A 128 9.60 7.73 17.85
N ILE A 129 8.66 8.42 18.50
CA ILE A 129 8.34 8.17 19.91
C ILE A 129 7.72 6.78 20.14
N THR A 130 6.87 6.33 19.22
CA THR A 130 6.13 5.06 19.36
C THR A 130 6.95 3.84 18.95
N TRP A 131 7.88 3.98 17.99
CA TRP A 131 8.62 2.84 17.43
C TRP A 131 10.11 2.80 17.81
N PHE A 132 10.75 3.93 18.12
CA PHE A 132 12.18 3.96 18.48
C PHE A 132 12.45 3.89 19.99
N ASN A 133 11.43 4.08 20.83
CA ASN A 133 11.59 3.91 22.29
C ASN A 133 11.43 2.46 22.70
N SER A 134 12.42 1.61 22.40
CA SER A 134 12.95 0.53 23.28
C SER A 134 13.92 -0.41 22.52
N ASN A 135 15.20 -0.39 22.91
CA ASN A 135 16.17 -1.49 22.82
C ASN A 135 16.47 -2.18 21.47
N ASN A 136 16.33 -1.52 20.32
CA ASN A 136 16.86 -2.05 19.06
C ASN A 136 18.25 -1.47 18.75
N GLU A 137 19.32 -2.23 19.04
CA GLU A 137 20.73 -1.85 18.79
C GLU A 137 21.04 -1.58 17.31
N ASN A 138 20.23 -2.10 16.39
CA ASN A 138 20.48 -2.07 14.94
C ASN A 138 20.11 -0.74 14.26
N LEU A 139 19.32 0.12 14.90
CA LEU A 139 18.93 1.44 14.36
C LEU A 139 19.49 2.55 15.24
N ASN A 140 20.81 2.67 15.24
CA ASN A 140 21.51 3.70 15.98
C ASN A 140 21.35 5.07 15.29
N PHE A 141 21.00 6.11 16.06
CA PHE A 141 20.95 7.49 15.59
C PHE A 141 22.23 7.92 14.85
N THR A 142 23.40 7.43 15.29
CA THR A 142 24.68 7.71 14.62
C THR A 142 24.72 7.19 13.18
N TYR A 143 24.12 6.02 12.93
CA TYR A 143 24.02 5.44 11.58
C TYR A 143 23.08 6.27 10.69
N LEU A 144 21.94 6.71 11.22
CA LEU A 144 21.00 7.57 10.50
C LEU A 144 21.55 8.98 10.23
N ALA A 145 22.32 9.55 11.16
CA ALA A 145 22.97 10.85 11.00
C ALA A 145 23.96 10.87 9.82
N GLN A 146 24.61 9.75 9.52
CA GLN A 146 25.48 9.65 8.34
C GLN A 146 24.69 9.85 7.04
N PHE A 147 23.46 9.33 6.97
CA PHE A 147 22.60 9.53 5.81
C PHE A 147 22.06 10.95 5.70
N VAL A 148 21.79 11.62 6.83
CA VAL A 148 21.44 13.07 6.83
C VAL A 148 22.57 13.88 6.19
N ILE A 149 23.82 13.64 6.61
CA ILE A 149 24.99 14.31 6.04
C ILE A 149 25.11 14.00 4.54
N TYR A 150 24.94 12.73 4.16
CA TYR A 150 25.03 12.27 2.78
C TYR A 150 24.02 13.00 1.88
N TYR A 151 22.73 12.96 2.21
CA TYR A 151 21.69 13.58 1.39
C TYR A 151 21.81 15.11 1.38
N TYR A 152 22.18 15.74 2.50
CA TYR A 152 22.44 17.18 2.53
C TYR A 152 23.54 17.58 1.54
N LYS A 153 24.67 16.85 1.54
CA LYS A 153 25.76 17.09 0.59
C LYS A 153 25.35 16.82 -0.85
N ALA A 154 24.59 15.76 -1.09
CA ALA A 154 24.13 15.40 -2.43
C ALA A 154 23.20 16.48 -3.04
N TRP A 155 22.30 17.05 -2.24
CA TRP A 155 21.34 18.05 -2.71
C TRP A 155 21.90 19.47 -2.75
N PHE A 156 22.62 19.90 -1.70
CA PHE A 156 23.05 21.29 -1.56
C PHE A 156 24.51 21.53 -1.97
N ARG A 157 25.28 20.46 -2.24
CA ARG A 157 26.69 20.51 -2.67
C ARG A 157 27.62 21.27 -1.71
N HIS A 158 27.24 21.41 -0.45
CA HIS A 158 27.99 22.10 0.60
C HIS A 158 28.09 21.26 1.87
N GLN A 159 29.07 21.58 2.72
CA GLN A 159 29.20 20.92 4.02
C GLN A 159 28.11 21.42 4.97
N PRO A 160 27.42 20.53 5.68
CA PRO A 160 26.46 20.96 6.68
C PRO A 160 27.18 21.63 7.85
N THR A 161 26.83 22.88 8.15
CA THR A 161 27.32 23.61 9.31
C THR A 161 26.41 23.44 10.53
N HIS A 162 25.09 23.46 10.31
CA HIS A 162 24.10 23.44 11.40
C HIS A 162 23.21 22.20 11.45
N ILE A 163 23.08 21.41 10.36
CA ILE A 163 22.08 20.33 10.31
C ILE A 163 22.27 19.24 11.38
N LEU A 164 23.51 18.97 11.78
CA LEU A 164 23.79 17.98 12.83
C LEU A 164 23.44 18.51 14.22
N LEU A 165 23.61 19.81 14.45
CA LEU A 165 23.17 20.48 15.66
C LEU A 165 21.64 20.49 15.72
N GLU A 166 20.97 20.90 14.64
CA GLU A 166 19.51 20.89 14.53
C GLU A 166 18.93 19.48 14.70
N LEU A 167 19.54 18.46 14.09
CA LEU A 167 19.13 17.07 14.27
C LEU A 167 19.34 16.58 15.71
N GLU A 168 20.40 17.02 16.38
CA GLU A 168 20.63 16.71 17.79
C GLU A 168 19.62 17.42 18.70
N GLU A 169 19.29 18.68 18.39
CA GLU A 169 18.26 19.45 19.09
C GLU A 169 16.86 18.85 18.89
N TYR A 170 16.55 18.41 17.67
CA TYR A 170 15.37 17.61 17.34
C TYR A 170 15.31 16.33 18.19
N ARG A 171 16.40 15.57 18.24
CA ARG A 171 16.48 14.36 19.10
C ARG A 171 16.26 14.68 20.58
N LYS A 172 16.84 15.80 21.05
CA LYS A 172 16.70 16.30 22.43
C LYS A 172 15.35 16.98 22.67
N ARG A 173 14.48 17.08 21.66
CA ARG A 173 13.17 17.76 21.69
C ARG A 173 13.26 19.18 22.22
N LYS A 174 14.31 19.89 21.82
CA LYS A 174 14.43 21.32 22.10
C LYS A 174 13.56 22.08 21.08
N TYR A 175 12.84 23.08 21.59
CA TYR A 175 11.99 23.98 20.79
C TYR A 175 12.70 24.40 19.47
N PRO A 176 12.05 24.31 18.30
CA PRO A 176 10.60 24.14 18.07
C PRO A 176 10.13 22.68 17.87
N PHE A 177 10.96 21.66 18.17
CA PHE A 177 10.68 20.26 17.83
C PHE A 177 10.08 19.42 18.97
N ASP A 178 9.30 20.04 19.85
CA ASP A 178 8.58 19.33 20.91
C ASP A 178 7.21 18.82 20.45
N LEU A 179 6.62 17.91 21.23
CA LEU A 179 5.35 17.28 20.86
C LEU A 179 4.22 18.31 20.76
N ALA A 180 4.18 19.28 21.66
CA ALA A 180 3.16 20.33 21.71
C ALA A 180 3.20 21.22 20.47
N THR A 181 4.40 21.60 19.99
CA THR A 181 4.63 22.40 18.78
C THR A 181 4.39 21.58 17.51
N TYR A 182 4.45 20.25 17.57
CA TYR A 182 4.07 19.39 16.45
C TYR A 182 2.55 19.19 16.36
N GLU A 183 1.89 18.95 17.50
CA GLU A 183 0.44 18.68 17.58
C GLU A 183 -0.42 19.88 17.14
N GLN A 184 0.05 21.12 17.26
CA GLN A 184 -0.66 22.30 16.72
C GLN A 184 -0.90 22.24 15.20
N PHE A 185 -0.19 21.38 14.47
CA PHE A 185 -0.34 21.25 13.02
C PHE A 185 -1.21 20.06 12.60
N GLU A 186 -1.85 19.33 13.53
CA GLU A 186 -2.75 18.19 13.24
C GLU A 186 -2.19 17.20 12.19
N ASP A 187 -0.90 16.86 12.29
CA ASP A 187 -0.16 16.01 11.31
C ASP A 187 -0.06 16.56 9.87
N ASN A 188 -0.48 17.81 9.62
CA ASN A 188 -0.50 18.46 8.30
C ASN A 188 0.35 19.75 8.28
N ALA A 189 1.66 19.61 8.52
CA ALA A 189 2.61 20.74 8.52
C ALA A 189 2.78 21.47 7.16
N LEU A 190 2.18 20.98 6.07
CA LEU A 190 2.30 21.52 4.71
C LEU A 190 1.01 22.16 4.16
N GLN A 191 -0.09 22.19 4.93
CA GLN A 191 -1.28 22.95 4.53
C GLN A 191 -1.05 24.43 4.86
N PHE A 192 -0.67 25.21 3.84
CA PHE A 192 -0.64 26.66 3.85
C PHE A 192 -1.77 27.21 2.97
#